data_AF-A0A2M6WQN8-F1
#
_entry.id   AF-A0A2M6WQN8-F1
#
_cell.length_a   1.000
_cell.length_b   1.000
_cell.length_c   1.000
_cell.angle_alpha   90.00
_cell.angle_beta   90.00
_cell.angle_gamma   90.00
#
_symmetry.space_group_name_H-M   'P 1'
#
loop_
_entity.id
_entity.type
_entity.pdbx_description
1 polymer ?
#
loop_
_entity_poly.entity_id
_entity_poly.type
_entity_poly.pdbx_seq_one_letter_code
_entity_poly.pdbx_strand_id
1 'polypeptide(L)' 'MKKAVKNQAIFWDYSLKAIDLKRPQAKAWFLSRKLKFGDLTGINKKELKKYLPQLKINASLKELLTNFLYAHH' A
#
# COMPACT_ATOMS: atom_id res chain seq x y z
N MET A 1 28.50 2.91 -2.11
CA MET A 1 27.15 3.30 -1.64
C MET A 1 26.11 2.96 -2.73
N LYS A 2 25.18 2.03 -2.48
CA LYS A 2 24.13 1.66 -3.47
C LYS A 2 23.10 2.80 -3.56
N LYS A 3 23.05 3.51 -4.70
CA LYS A 3 22.03 4.54 -4.97
C LYS A 3 20.64 3.90 -4.94
N ALA A 4 19.80 4.32 -4.00
CA ALA A 4 18.39 3.93 -3.97
C ALA A 4 17.67 4.48 -5.20
N VAL A 5 17.00 3.61 -5.95
CA VAL A 5 16.20 3.98 -7.13
C VAL A 5 15.02 4.83 -6.65
N LYS A 6 14.98 6.10 -7.08
CA LYS A 6 13.91 7.06 -6.78
C LYS A 6 12.64 6.67 -7.55
N ASN A 7 11.78 5.86 -6.94
CA ASN A 7 10.44 5.62 -7.47
C ASN A 7 9.61 6.89 -7.20
N GLN A 8 9.40 7.73 -8.22
CA GLN A 8 8.48 8.86 -8.13
C GLN A 8 7.04 8.32 -8.09
N ALA A 9 6.52 8.11 -6.88
CA ALA A 9 5.09 7.86 -6.70
C ALA A 9 4.40 9.20 -6.44
N ILE A 10 3.40 9.53 -7.24
CA ILE A 10 2.54 10.70 -7.03
C ILE A 10 1.33 10.20 -6.22
N PHE A 11 1.02 10.84 -5.10
CA PHE A 11 -0.22 10.61 -4.36
C PHE A 11 -0.92 11.95 -4.13
N TRP A 12 -1.98 12.21 -4.92
CA TRP A 12 -2.63 13.53 -4.96
C TRP A 12 -1.59 14.65 -5.18
N ASP A 13 -1.71 15.79 -4.49
CA ASP A 13 -0.75 16.92 -4.52
C ASP A 13 0.60 16.65 -3.83
N TYR A 14 0.78 15.47 -3.20
CA TYR A 14 2.03 15.15 -2.53
C TYR A 14 3.03 14.55 -3.52
N SER A 15 4.08 15.31 -3.80
CA SER A 15 5.26 14.80 -4.49
C SER A 15 6.07 13.93 -3.52
N LEU A 16 5.90 12.60 -3.56
CA LEU A 16 6.65 11.67 -2.72
C LEU A 16 8.10 11.45 -3.21
N LYS A 17 8.76 12.53 -3.67
CA LYS A 17 10.11 12.55 -4.28
C LYS A 17 11.21 11.85 -3.45
N ALA A 18 10.95 11.62 -2.16
CA ALA A 18 11.90 11.01 -1.22
C ALA A 18 11.46 9.66 -0.61
N ILE A 19 10.28 9.13 -0.95
CA ILE A 19 9.84 7.85 -0.38
C ILE A 19 10.40 6.68 -1.17
N ASP A 20 11.24 5.90 -0.49
CA ASP A 20 11.72 4.62 -0.99
C ASP A 20 10.67 3.53 -0.75
N LEU A 21 9.83 3.28 -1.75
CA LEU A 21 8.80 2.23 -1.71
C LEU A 21 9.39 0.80 -1.66
N LYS A 22 10.71 0.63 -1.76
CA LYS A 22 11.35 -0.67 -1.50
C LYS A 22 11.41 -0.98 0.00
N ARG A 23 11.30 0.03 0.87
CA ARG A 23 11.24 -0.15 2.32
C ARG A 23 9.85 -0.67 2.73
N PRO A 24 9.75 -1.82 3.41
CA PRO A 24 8.46 -2.41 3.78
C PRO A 24 7.53 -1.45 4.54
N GLN A 25 8.08 -0.69 5.49
CA GLN A 25 7.32 0.28 6.28
C GLN A 25 6.77 1.43 5.44
N ALA A 26 7.58 1.96 4.51
CA ALA A 26 7.16 3.03 3.62
C ALA A 26 6.06 2.55 2.65
N LYS A 27 6.18 1.32 2.15
CA LYS A 27 5.16 0.68 1.30
C LYS A 27 3.86 0.45 2.08
N ALA A 28 3.92 -0.06 3.31
CA ALA A 28 2.74 -0.26 4.16
C ALA A 28 2.04 1.07 4.49
N TRP A 29 2.81 2.13 4.80
CA TRP A 29 2.27 3.47 5.01
C TRP A 29 1.58 4.01 3.75
N PHE A 30 2.24 3.88 2.60
CA PHE A 30 1.70 4.33 1.31
C PHE A 30 0.39 3.62 0.96
N LEU A 31 0.36 2.29 1.06
CA LEU A 31 -0.84 1.49 0.82
C LEU A 31 -1.97 1.85 1.81
N SER A 32 -1.65 2.07 3.08
CA SER A 32 -2.65 2.48 4.09
C SER A 32 -3.31 3.81 3.73
N ARG A 33 -2.52 4.78 3.22
CA ARG A 33 -3.02 6.08 2.75
C ARG A 33 -3.91 5.90 1.52
N LYS A 34 -3.43 5.19 0.50
CA LYS A 34 -4.20 4.90 -0.72
C LYS A 34 -5.58 4.34 -0.40
N LEU A 35 -5.63 3.30 0.42
CA LEU A 35 -6.88 2.65 0.84
C LEU A 35 -7.79 3.57 1.66
N LYS A 36 -7.23 4.39 2.56
CA LYS A 36 -8.02 5.34 3.36
C LYS A 36 -8.72 6.39 2.48
N PHE A 37 -8.14 6.74 1.34
CA PHE A 37 -8.71 7.70 0.40
C PHE A 37 -9.44 7.04 -0.78
N GLY A 38 -9.63 5.72 -0.76
CA GLY A 38 -10.32 4.99 -1.83
C GLY A 38 -9.55 4.89 -3.15
N ASP A 39 -8.26 5.23 -3.18
CA ASP A 39 -7.42 5.08 -4.37
C ASP A 39 -6.91 3.64 -4.47
N LEU A 40 -7.54 2.85 -5.35
CA LEU A 40 -7.19 1.45 -5.59
C LEU A 40 -6.16 1.26 -6.71
N THR A 41 -5.72 2.35 -7.34
CA THR A 41 -4.87 2.30 -8.55
C THR A 41 -3.53 1.65 -8.26
N GLY A 42 -3.15 0.63 -9.02
CA GLY A 42 -1.84 -0.03 -8.89
C GLY A 42 -1.63 -0.83 -7.60
N ILE A 43 -2.69 -1.09 -6.82
CA ILE A 43 -2.64 -2.05 -5.70
C ILE A 43 -2.74 -3.47 -6.27
N ASN A 44 -1.68 -4.26 -6.15
CA ASN A 44 -1.69 -5.64 -6.63
C ASN A 44 -2.04 -6.64 -5.50
N LYS A 45 -2.64 -7.78 -5.86
CA LYS A 45 -3.10 -8.81 -4.91
C LYS A 45 -1.95 -9.38 -4.05
N LYS A 46 -0.75 -9.56 -4.62
CA LYS A 46 0.43 -10.11 -3.92
C LYS A 46 0.97 -9.16 -2.85
N GLU A 47 1.09 -7.88 -3.17
CA GLU A 47 1.50 -6.80 -2.27
C GLU A 47 0.44 -6.57 -1.20
N LEU A 48 -0.83 -6.57 -1.58
CA LEU A 48 -1.93 -6.47 -0.63
C LEU A 48 -1.86 -7.62 0.38
N LYS A 49 -1.75 -8.88 -0.06
CA LYS A 49 -1.60 -10.04 0.84
C LYS A 49 -0.37 -9.93 1.75
N LYS A 50 0.75 -9.44 1.24
CA LYS A 50 2.00 -9.26 2.00
C LYS A 50 1.90 -8.17 3.07
N TYR A 51 1.27 -7.04 2.75
CA TYR A 51 1.26 -5.86 3.61
C TYR A 51 -0.01 -5.71 4.45
N LEU A 52 -1.12 -6.38 4.10
CA LEU A 52 -2.40 -6.29 4.81
C LEU A 52 -2.30 -6.43 6.34
N PRO A 53 -1.49 -7.33 6.92
CA PRO A 53 -1.33 -7.42 8.37
C PRO A 53 -0.81 -6.13 9.02
N GLN A 54 0.01 -5.37 8.29
CA GLN A 54 0.72 -4.17 8.75
C GLN A 54 0.00 -2.86 8.38
N LEU A 55 -1.11 -2.92 7.63
CA LEU A 55 -1.84 -1.73 7.21
C LEU A 55 -2.58 -1.09 8.39
N LYS A 56 -2.44 0.22 8.52
CA LYS A 56 -3.16 1.05 9.51
C LYS A 56 -4.45 1.58 8.87
N ILE A 57 -5.39 0.67 8.65
CA ILE A 57 -6.73 0.93 8.07
C ILE A 57 -7.82 0.52 9.07
N ASN A 58 -9.06 0.97 8.85
CA ASN A 58 -10.17 0.60 9.74
C ASN A 58 -10.47 -0.92 9.66
N ALA A 59 -11.09 -1.45 10.72
CA ALA A 59 -11.32 -2.89 10.87
C ALA A 59 -12.21 -3.46 9.76
N SER A 60 -13.31 -2.81 9.42
CA SER A 60 -14.24 -3.25 8.37
C SER A 60 -13.58 -3.32 7.00
N LEU A 61 -12.73 -2.35 6.65
CA LEU A 61 -11.95 -2.38 5.41
C LEU A 61 -10.91 -3.49 5.44
N LYS A 62 -10.28 -3.74 6.59
CA LYS A 62 -9.33 -4.84 6.74
C LYS A 62 -10.03 -6.20 6.55
N GLU A 63 -11.24 -6.34 7.08
CA GLU A 63 -12.08 -7.53 6.92
C GLU A 63 -12.54 -7.70 5.46
N LEU A 64 -13.03 -6.63 4.82
CA LEU A 64 -13.38 -6.61 3.41
C LEU A 64 -12.21 -7.05 2.52
N LEU A 65 -11.01 -6.50 2.76
CA LEU A 65 -9.82 -6.85 1.97
C LEU A 65 -9.35 -8.28 2.26
N THR A 66 -9.50 -8.74 3.51
CA THR A 66 -9.24 -10.15 3.86
C THR A 66 -10.20 -11.05 3.08
N ASN A 67 -11.51 -10.79 3.15
CA ASN A 67 -12.51 -11.53 2.40
C ASN A 67 -12.23 -11.44 0.90
N PHE A 68 -11.87 -10.30 0.33
CA PHE A 68 -11.49 -10.21 -1.08
C PHE A 68 -10.27 -11.08 -1.45
N LEU A 69 -9.30 -11.21 -0.55
CA LEU A 69 -8.10 -12.02 -0.79
C LEU A 69 -8.36 -13.53 -0.68
N TYR A 70 -9.29 -13.93 0.21
CA TYR A 70 -9.52 -15.31 0.64
C TYR A 70 -10.92 -15.86 0.30
N ALA A 71 -11.86 -15.04 -0.16
CA ALA A 71 -13.11 -15.47 -0.75
C ALA A 71 -12.77 -16.09 -2.12
N HIS A 72 -13.32 -17.29 -2.35
CA HIS A 72 -12.91 -18.37 -3.27
C HIS A 72 -11.85 -19.29 -2.63
N HIS A 73 -12.19 -20.47 -2.06
CA HIS A 73 -12.81 -21.66 -2.71
C HIS A 73 -12.18 -22.00 -4.05
#